data_AF-A0A4R6LLW2-F1
#
_entry.id   AF-A0A4R6LLW2-F1
#
_cell.length_a   1.000
_cell.length_b   1.000
_cell.length_c   1.000
_cell.angle_alpha   90.00
_cell.angle_beta   90.00
_cell.angle_gamma   90.00
#
_symmetry.space_group_name_H-M   'P 1'
#
loop_
_entity.id
_entity.type
_entity.pdbx_description
1 polymer ?
#
loop_
_entity_poly.entity_id
_entity_poly.type
_entity_poly.pdbx_seq_one_letter_code
_entity_poly.pdbx_strand_id
1 'polypeptide(L)'
;MELCFYLPESKKDEKMEADSSATIKNNFRMKLFFINQDLKQNNKKIMTYILMGITFLITAYLIPESEDLSLLISLLMEGLFVGGWVFLWEAFSIFFFGSRELKDKKKRYFRYLESDILFKYRE
;
A
#
# COMPACT_ATOMS: atom_id res chain seq x y z
N MET A 1 19.83 -2.38 -14.53
CA MET A 1 19.12 -1.31 -15.27
C MET A 1 20.00 -0.10 -15.17
N GLU A 2 20.14 0.65 -16.25
CA GLU A 2 20.97 1.85 -16.31
C GLU A 2 20.14 2.96 -16.95
N LEU A 3 20.19 4.16 -16.38
CA LEU A 3 19.52 5.34 -16.93
C LEU A 3 20.56 6.12 -17.74
N CYS A 4 20.48 6.01 -19.06
CA CYS A 4 21.35 6.74 -19.98
C CYS A 4 20.68 8.02 -20.49
N PHE A 5 21.31 9.16 -20.25
CA PHE A 5 20.93 10.46 -20.81
C PHE A 5 21.89 10.82 -21.95
N TYR A 6 21.35 11.20 -23.11
CA TYR A 6 22.16 11.65 -24.24
C TYR A 6 22.16 13.17 -24.30
N LEU A 7 23.35 13.78 -24.26
CA LEU A 7 23.54 15.22 -24.28
C LEU A 7 24.51 15.61 -25.41
N PRO A 8 24.31 16.75 -26.09
CA PRO A 8 25.31 17.27 -27.02
C PRO A 8 26.57 17.72 -26.26
N GLU A 9 27.75 17.49 -26.82
CA GLU A 9 29.04 17.83 -26.17
C GLU A 9 29.14 19.32 -25.78
N SER A 10 28.49 20.20 -26.55
CA SER A 10 28.43 21.64 -26.28
C SER A 10 27.75 22.03 -24.96
N LYS A 11 27.04 21.08 -24.32
CA LYS A 11 26.32 21.26 -23.05
C LYS A 11 26.91 20.45 -21.91
N LYS A 12 28.12 19.88 -22.08
CA LYS A 12 28.79 19.11 -21.03
C LYS A 12 29.05 19.99 -19.80
N ASP A 13 28.43 19.63 -18.68
CA ASP A 13 28.62 20.26 -17.38
C ASP A 13 28.52 19.18 -16.29
N GLU A 14 29.68 18.72 -15.81
CA GLU A 14 29.77 17.64 -14.82
C GLU A 14 29.11 18.02 -13.48
N LYS A 15 29.05 19.32 -13.13
CA LYS A 15 28.40 19.79 -11.92
C LYS A 15 26.88 19.75 -12.08
N MET A 16 26.37 20.24 -13.21
CA MET A 16 24.94 20.21 -13.53
C MET A 16 24.42 18.77 -13.68
N GLU A 17 25.24 17.86 -14.22
CA GLU A 17 24.95 16.43 -14.33
C GLU A 17 24.87 15.73 -12.97
N ALA A 18 25.82 16.03 -12.07
CA ALA A 18 25.80 15.53 -10.69
C ALA A 18 24.56 16.03 -9.92
N ASP A 19 24.25 17.32 -10.03
CA ASP A 19 23.05 17.92 -9.40
C ASP A 19 21.75 17.34 -9.98
N SER A 20 21.70 17.10 -11.29
CA SER A 20 20.56 16.47 -11.97
C SER A 20 20.37 15.02 -11.51
N SER A 21 21.45 14.25 -11.45
CA SER A 21 21.44 12.86 -10.95
C SER A 21 20.97 12.80 -9.48
N ALA A 22 21.47 13.70 -8.64
CA ALA A 22 21.04 13.82 -7.25
C ALA A 22 19.55 14.16 -7.13
N THR A 23 19.06 15.09 -7.96
CA THR A 23 17.65 15.49 -8.02
C THR A 23 16.74 14.34 -8.46
N ILE A 24 17.13 13.59 -9.49
CA ILE A 24 16.40 12.40 -9.96
C ILE A 24 16.31 11.34 -8.87
N LYS A 25 17.44 11.02 -8.21
CA LYS A 25 17.47 10.07 -7.09
C LYS A 25 16.60 10.55 -5.93
N ASN A 26 16.60 11.85 -5.63
CA ASN A 26 15.75 12.43 -4.59
C ASN A 26 14.26 12.30 -4.93
N ASN A 27 13.87 12.51 -6.19
CA ASN A 27 12.49 12.30 -6.62
C ASN A 27 12.03 10.84 -6.39
N PHE A 28 12.88 9.86 -6.74
CA PHE A 28 12.58 8.46 -6.49
C PHE A 28 12.49 8.13 -4.99
N ARG A 29 13.35 8.73 -4.14
CA ARG A 29 13.24 8.61 -2.66
C ARG A 29 11.91 9.13 -2.16
N MET A 30 11.47 10.30 -2.64
CA MET A 30 10.19 10.87 -2.27
C MET A 30 9.02 9.97 -2.69
N LYS A 31 9.03 9.42 -3.91
CA LYS A 31 8.02 8.46 -4.35
C LYS A 31 7.99 7.19 -3.50
N LEU A 32 9.15 6.66 -3.12
CA LEU A 32 9.26 5.51 -2.21
C LEU A 32 8.69 5.82 -0.82
N PHE A 33 8.91 7.03 -0.31
CA PHE A 33 8.32 7.48 0.96
C PHE A 33 6.78 7.46 0.90
N PHE A 34 6.19 8.03 -0.16
CA PHE A 34 4.73 8.01 -0.35
C PHE A 34 4.18 6.58 -0.44
N ILE A 35 4.83 5.69 -1.19
CA ILE A 35 4.41 4.27 -1.28
C ILE A 35 4.47 3.58 0.09
N ASN A 36 5.49 3.86 0.90
CA ASN A 36 5.58 3.32 2.26
C ASN A 36 4.48 3.89 3.16
N GLN A 37 4.14 5.17 3.00
CA GLN A 37 3.05 5.80 3.73
C GLN A 37 1.70 5.18 3.35
N ASP A 38 1.45 4.94 2.07
CA ASP A 38 0.23 4.29 1.58
C ASP A 38 0.11 2.84 2.09
N LEU A 39 1.23 2.09 2.11
CA LEU A 39 1.28 0.76 2.72
C LEU A 39 0.90 0.81 4.21
N LYS A 40 1.40 1.81 4.95
CA LYS A 40 1.06 1.99 6.36
C LYS A 40 -0.42 2.34 6.55
N GLN A 41 -0.98 3.16 5.68
CA GLN A 41 -2.41 3.48 5.70
C GLN A 41 -3.27 2.24 5.40
N ASN A 42 -2.90 1.44 4.41
CA ASN A 42 -3.59 0.18 4.10
C ASN A 42 -3.52 -0.79 5.29
N ASN A 43 -2.36 -0.94 5.93
CA ASN A 43 -2.23 -1.76 7.14
C ASN A 43 -3.11 -1.26 8.29
N LYS A 44 -3.23 0.06 8.46
CA LYS A 44 -4.14 0.64 9.47
C LYS A 44 -5.60 0.30 9.16
N LYS A 45 -6.03 0.44 7.90
CA LYS A 45 -7.39 0.06 7.46
C LYS A 45 -7.68 -1.41 7.68
N ILE A 46 -6.75 -2.29 7.29
CA ILE A 46 -6.83 -3.74 7.51
C ILE A 46 -7.03 -4.03 9.01
N MET A 47 -6.21 -3.42 9.87
CA MET A 47 -6.34 -3.60 11.32
C MET A 47 -7.70 -3.12 11.84
N THR A 48 -8.18 -1.97 11.39
CA THR A 48 -9.51 -1.46 11.77
C THR A 48 -10.62 -2.43 11.37
N TYR A 49 -10.60 -2.94 10.14
CA TYR A 49 -11.62 -3.89 9.68
C TYR A 49 -11.55 -5.24 10.41
N ILE A 50 -10.36 -5.74 10.70
CA ILE A 50 -10.18 -6.95 11.53
C ILE A 50 -10.77 -6.72 12.93
N LEU A 51 -10.46 -5.59 13.56
CA LEU A 51 -10.98 -5.26 14.89
C LEU A 51 -12.52 -5.14 14.90
N MET A 52 -13.10 -4.52 13.87
CA MET A 52 -14.55 -4.43 13.73
C MET A 52 -15.18 -5.81 13.52
N GLY A 53 -14.61 -6.63 12.64
CA GLY A 53 -15.07 -8.00 12.39
C GLY A 53 -15.00 -8.87 13.65
N ILE A 54 -13.90 -8.83 14.38
CA ILE A 54 -13.74 -9.55 15.66
C ILE A 54 -14.75 -9.05 16.69
N THR A 55 -14.92 -7.73 16.82
CA THR A 55 -15.91 -7.15 17.74
C THR A 55 -17.30 -7.68 17.43
N PHE A 56 -17.70 -7.72 16.16
CA PHE A 56 -19.02 -8.20 15.75
C PHE A 56 -19.21 -9.69 16.05
N LEU A 57 -18.18 -10.51 15.81
CA LEU A 57 -18.22 -11.94 16.13
C LEU A 57 -18.27 -12.20 17.64
N ILE A 58 -17.52 -11.42 18.44
CA ILE A 58 -17.56 -11.52 19.91
C ILE A 58 -18.95 -11.10 20.41
N THR A 59 -19.51 -10.00 19.89
CA THR A 59 -20.86 -9.56 20.28
C THR A 59 -21.90 -10.61 19.93
N ALA A 60 -21.80 -11.25 18.76
CA ALA A 60 -22.67 -12.36 18.39
C ALA A 60 -22.52 -13.55 19.36
N TYR A 61 -21.30 -13.93 19.73
CA TYR A 61 -21.07 -15.06 20.64
C TYR A 61 -21.51 -14.80 22.09
N LEU A 62 -21.43 -13.55 22.56
CA LEU A 62 -21.82 -13.19 23.94
C LEU A 62 -23.33 -13.14 24.15
N ILE A 63 -24.12 -13.08 23.07
CA ILE A 63 -25.58 -13.17 23.17
C ILE A 63 -25.90 -14.66 23.40
N PRO A 64 -26.43 -15.04 24.58
CA PRO A 64 -26.71 -16.44 24.88
C PRO A 64 -27.76 -16.97 23.90
N GLU A 65 -27.59 -18.17 23.35
CA GLU A 65 -28.63 -18.86 22.59
C GLU A 65 -29.73 -19.34 23.55
N SER A 66 -30.65 -18.46 23.92
CA SER A 66 -31.89 -18.87 24.60
C SER A 66 -33.00 -19.06 23.56
N GLU A 67 -33.71 -20.19 23.60
CA GLU A 67 -34.82 -20.50 22.68
C GLU A 67 -35.96 -19.45 22.68
N ASP A 68 -36.02 -18.58 23.70
CA ASP A 68 -36.96 -17.46 23.86
C ASP A 68 -36.47 -16.11 23.28
N LEU A 69 -35.42 -16.11 22.46
CA LEU A 69 -34.95 -14.90 21.82
C LEU A 69 -35.98 -14.33 20.85
N SER A 70 -36.42 -13.09 21.14
CA SER A 70 -37.26 -12.30 20.26
C SER A 70 -36.69 -12.26 18.83
N LEU A 71 -37.54 -12.40 17.82
CA LEU A 71 -37.19 -12.37 16.38
C LEU A 71 -36.19 -11.26 16.01
N LEU A 72 -36.25 -10.11 16.68
CA LEU A 72 -35.33 -8.99 16.48
C LEU A 72 -33.88 -9.32 16.84
N ILE A 73 -33.65 -10.13 17.87
CA ILE A 73 -32.30 -10.49 18.32
C ILE A 73 -31.71 -11.58 17.42
N SER A 74 -32.53 -12.52 16.94
CA SER A 74 -32.12 -13.49 15.92
C SER A 74 -31.69 -12.79 14.62
N LEU A 75 -32.49 -11.82 14.14
CA LEU A 75 -32.13 -10.99 12.98
C LEU A 75 -30.86 -10.17 13.22
N LEU A 76 -30.66 -9.66 14.44
CA LEU A 76 -29.46 -8.90 14.80
C LEU A 76 -28.21 -9.79 14.82
N MET A 77 -28.30 -11.02 15.33
CA MET A 77 -27.23 -12.00 15.26
C MET A 77 -26.84 -12.31 13.81
N GLU A 78 -27.81 -12.60 12.94
CA GLU A 78 -27.55 -12.82 11.52
C GLU A 78 -26.87 -11.61 10.88
N GLY A 79 -27.33 -10.39 11.19
CA GLY A 79 -26.71 -9.14 10.76
C GLY A 79 -25.27 -8.96 11.25
N LEU A 80 -24.98 -9.35 12.50
CA LEU A 80 -23.62 -9.32 13.06
C LEU A 80 -22.70 -10.34 12.38
N PHE A 81 -23.19 -11.55 12.08
CA PHE A 81 -22.43 -12.56 11.35
C PHE A 81 -22.11 -12.10 9.92
N VAL A 82 -23.11 -11.61 9.18
CA VAL A 82 -22.92 -11.08 7.82
C VAL A 82 -21.98 -9.87 7.86
N GLY A 83 -22.19 -8.93 8.78
CA GLY A 83 -21.34 -7.75 8.94
C GLY A 83 -19.90 -8.10 9.31
N GLY A 84 -19.72 -9.02 10.26
CA GLY A 84 -18.41 -9.50 10.67
C GLY A 84 -17.64 -10.15 9.51
N TRP A 85 -18.31 -11.01 8.75
CA TRP A 85 -17.75 -11.61 7.54
C TRP A 85 -17.39 -10.57 6.46
N VAL A 86 -18.25 -9.59 6.21
CA VAL A 86 -18.00 -8.50 5.24
C VAL A 86 -16.76 -7.69 5.63
N PHE A 87 -16.62 -7.31 6.91
CA PHE A 87 -15.43 -6.60 7.37
C PHE A 87 -14.15 -7.44 7.26
N LEU A 88 -14.22 -8.73 7.58
CA LEU A 88 -13.09 -9.63 7.40
C LEU A 88 -12.70 -9.77 5.92
N TRP A 89 -13.68 -9.93 5.04
CA TRP A 89 -13.47 -9.99 3.60
C TRP A 89 -12.83 -8.71 3.05
N GLU A 90 -13.27 -7.54 3.53
CA GLU A 90 -12.67 -6.26 3.15
C GLU A 90 -11.21 -6.15 3.60
N ALA A 91 -10.90 -6.59 4.83
CA ALA A 91 -9.53 -6.66 5.32
C ALA A 91 -8.64 -7.55 4.44
N PHE A 92 -9.14 -8.73 4.05
CA PHE A 92 -8.44 -9.62 3.12
C PHE A 92 -8.24 -8.98 1.74
N SER A 93 -9.27 -8.30 1.22
CA SER A 93 -9.20 -7.64 -0.09
C SER A 93 -8.10 -6.56 -0.11
N ILE A 94 -8.06 -5.69 0.90
CA ILE A 94 -7.02 -4.66 1.01
C ILE A 94 -5.64 -5.29 1.24
N PHE A 95 -5.57 -6.35 2.05
CA PHE A 95 -4.31 -7.06 2.30
C PHE A 95 -3.74 -7.67 1.02
N PHE A 96 -4.54 -8.39 0.24
CA PHE A 96 -4.07 -9.07 -0.97
C PHE A 96 -3.88 -8.11 -2.15
N PHE A 97 -4.89 -7.32 -2.50
CA PHE A 97 -4.85 -6.45 -3.67
C PHE A 97 -4.04 -5.18 -3.40
N GLY A 98 -4.33 -4.48 -2.30
CA GLY A 98 -3.67 -3.23 -1.95
C GLY A 98 -2.19 -3.40 -1.64
N SER A 99 -1.81 -4.46 -0.93
CA SER A 99 -0.39 -4.66 -0.57
C SER A 99 0.46 -5.16 -1.72
N ARG A 100 -0.08 -6.00 -2.62
CA ARG A 100 0.69 -6.54 -3.74
C ARG A 100 1.07 -5.44 -4.72
N GLU A 101 0.11 -4.63 -5.15
CA GLU A 101 0.36 -3.55 -6.12
C GLU A 101 1.39 -2.54 -5.59
N LEU A 102 1.28 -2.15 -4.32
CA LEU A 102 2.21 -1.23 -3.68
C LEU A 102 3.60 -1.85 -3.47
N LYS A 103 3.69 -3.15 -3.13
CA LYS A 103 4.97 -3.88 -3.04
C LYS A 103 5.66 -3.96 -4.40
N ASP A 104 4.91 -4.22 -5.47
CA ASP A 104 5.45 -4.27 -6.84
C ASP A 104 5.90 -2.89 -7.33
N LYS A 105 5.12 -1.83 -7.04
CA LYS A 105 5.54 -0.43 -7.27
C LYS A 105 6.82 -0.12 -6.50
N LYS A 106 6.88 -0.43 -5.20
CA LYS A 106 8.07 -0.23 -4.35
C LYS A 106 9.30 -0.92 -4.94
N LYS A 107 9.18 -2.18 -5.34
CA LYS A 107 10.28 -2.96 -5.93
C LYS A 107 10.79 -2.32 -7.22
N ARG A 108 9.91 -1.79 -8.08
CA ARG A 108 10.31 -1.07 -9.31
C ARG A 108 11.05 0.23 -9.01
N TYR A 109 10.53 1.06 -8.11
CA TYR A 109 11.18 2.34 -7.76
C TYR A 109 12.51 2.13 -7.05
N PHE A 110 12.64 1.08 -6.24
CA PHE A 110 13.90 0.72 -5.62
C PHE A 110 14.96 0.36 -6.68
N ARG A 111 14.59 -0.41 -7.71
CA ARG A 111 15.48 -0.73 -8.84
C ARG A 111 15.94 0.51 -9.62
N TYR A 112 15.08 1.52 -9.79
CA TYR A 112 15.48 2.79 -10.43
C TYR A 112 16.36 3.67 -9.55
N LEU A 113 16.26 3.51 -8.23
CA LEU A 113 17.11 4.25 -7.30
C LEU A 113 18.51 3.64 -7.20
N GLU A 114 18.61 2.32 -7.33
CA GLU A 114 19.88 1.57 -7.38
C GLU A 114 20.56 1.60 -8.76
N SER A 115 19.85 1.97 -9.83
CA SER A 115 20.47 2.05 -11.16
C SER A 115 21.45 3.20 -11.27
N ASP A 116 22.56 2.96 -11.96
CA ASP A 116 23.51 3.99 -12.33
C ASP A 116 22.91 4.94 -13.37
N ILE A 117 23.14 6.23 -13.16
CA ILE A 117 22.75 7.31 -14.07
C ILE A 117 24.00 7.68 -14.85
N LEU A 118 23.99 7.39 -16.15
CA LEU A 118 25.11 7.61 -17.06
C LEU A 118 24.74 8.73 -18.04
N PHE A 119 25.62 9.69 -18.22
CA PHE A 119 25.51 10.72 -19.25
C PHE A 119 26.43 10.33 -20.42
N LYS A 120 25.85 10.14 -21.60
CA LYS A 120 26.58 9.82 -22.84
C LYS A 120 26.50 11.02 -23.77
N TYR A 121 27.63 11.43 -24.31
CA TYR A 121 27.67 12.54 -25.25
C TYR A 121 27.56 12.03 -26.68
N ARG A 122 26.83 12.77 -27.52
CA ARG A 122 26.73 12.52 -28.96
C ARG A 122 27.01 13.84 -29.67
N GLU A 123 27.82 13.78 -30.73
CA GLU A 123 28.12 14.92 -31.60
C GLU A 123 26.85 15.53 -32.21
#